data_AF-A0AAN8EDV0-F1
#
_entry.id   AF-A0AAN8EDV0-F1
#
_cell.length_a   1.000
_cell.length_b   1.000
_cell.length_c   1.000
_cell.angle_alpha   90.00
_cell.angle_beta   90.00
_cell.angle_gamma   90.00
#
_symmetry.space_group_name_H-M   'P 1'
#
loop_
_entity.id
_entity.type
_entity.pdbx_description
1 polymer ?
#
loop_
_entity_poly.entity_id
_entity_poly.type
_entity_poly.pdbx_seq_one_letter_code
_entity_poly.pdbx_strand_id
1 'polypeptide(L)'
;MIAAPAMAFHQVVPRQAVEDCTTDLARDLYGLGVRLGVYFQWFSGWVANTFVVDEIAGTLDANAIFLFALLIGIVNSTKTDDLAQMDALVMIQLCAGTVWSVLSLWGYRTAIYRKEGLDGIRHFGGFGTHLRLLLGGAIGWYAIWYWAEGVGGLPDGLAPFGQIPDSQSCSLTTVKIFNRPVTNPEVRWIALGISGAWMVYSVLVCLAAPVAGITRIMKMVSLARAKEYGTSTRLRFATGATERQLTIASWVFSIFNICTIIFLMLVIEITLNENNVIGVLGANRATNNGNILTPGQLLPMLIGAFSFIRILYTAWELWRSPDGDITPSLGRNKSRRYSKVQRQSSKGLNIFQLFSTGIDGAETGGSRHDQAQNEWHNDSRDPFLELHARLHLWQRIMITWLPWLSLLYFWPWAKYVGHPVPQTEDEMQLTTPTNASLPNSGRRTRFVDFDEEDEGQSIETSYRRMSHVSATEAMQAQRLAETI
;
A
#
# COMPACT_ATOMS: atom_id res chain seq x y z
N MET A 1 66.42 -20.42 -45.62
CA MET A 1 64.98 -20.66 -45.84
C MET A 1 64.30 -20.65 -44.49
N ILE A 2 63.65 -19.54 -44.13
CA ILE A 2 62.92 -19.37 -42.87
C ILE A 2 61.45 -19.62 -43.22
N ALA A 3 60.90 -20.74 -42.76
CA ALA A 3 59.50 -21.10 -42.99
C ALA A 3 58.60 -20.17 -42.17
N ALA A 4 57.72 -19.43 -42.85
CA ALA A 4 56.73 -18.59 -42.20
C ALA A 4 55.67 -19.48 -41.50
N PRO A 5 55.28 -19.17 -40.25
CA PRO A 5 54.24 -19.92 -39.55
C PRO A 5 52.89 -19.69 -40.24
N ALA A 6 52.22 -20.79 -40.59
CA ALA A 6 50.89 -20.77 -41.17
C ALA A 6 49.93 -20.10 -40.17
N MET A 7 49.33 -18.97 -40.57
CA MET A 7 48.23 -18.34 -39.84
C MET A 7 47.04 -19.30 -39.84
N ALA A 8 46.81 -19.96 -38.71
CA ALA A 8 45.59 -20.71 -38.47
C ALA A 8 44.43 -19.71 -38.42
N PHE A 9 43.57 -19.73 -39.44
CA PHE A 9 42.29 -19.06 -39.39
C PHE A 9 41.52 -19.59 -38.19
N HIS A 10 41.28 -18.74 -37.20
CA HIS A 10 40.33 -19.01 -36.12
C HIS A 10 39.01 -19.39 -36.78
N GLN A 11 38.67 -20.68 -36.76
CA GLN A 11 37.33 -21.10 -37.15
C GLN A 11 36.38 -20.37 -36.21
N VAL A 12 35.58 -19.46 -36.78
CA VAL A 12 34.44 -18.86 -36.10
C VAL A 12 33.51 -20.02 -35.82
N VAL A 13 33.58 -20.57 -34.61
CA VAL A 13 32.64 -21.59 -34.15
C VAL A 13 31.27 -20.96 -34.32
N PRO A 14 30.37 -21.54 -35.16
CA PRO A 14 29.05 -21.00 -35.34
C PRO A 14 28.41 -20.90 -33.95
N ARG A 15 28.01 -19.68 -33.58
CA ARG A 15 27.32 -19.41 -32.32
C ARG A 15 26.13 -20.36 -32.29
N GLN A 16 26.19 -21.39 -31.44
CA GLN A 16 25.10 -22.35 -31.31
C GLN A 16 23.83 -21.53 -31.09
N ALA A 17 22.82 -21.79 -31.93
CA ALA A 17 21.55 -21.10 -31.80
C ALA A 17 21.05 -21.36 -30.37
N VAL A 18 20.88 -20.28 -29.61
CA VAL A 18 20.35 -20.36 -28.24
C VAL A 18 18.97 -21.00 -28.35
N GLU A 19 18.83 -22.18 -27.76
CA GLU A 19 17.60 -22.95 -27.78
C GLU A 19 16.52 -22.21 -26.97
N ASP A 20 15.37 -21.97 -27.58
CA ASP A 20 14.25 -21.25 -26.95
C ASP A 20 13.41 -22.23 -26.13
N CYS A 21 13.47 -22.10 -24.81
CA CYS A 21 12.72 -22.97 -23.90
C CYS A 21 11.31 -22.45 -23.59
N THR A 22 10.80 -21.47 -24.35
CA THR A 22 9.49 -20.85 -24.10
C THR A 22 8.34 -21.82 -24.35
N THR A 23 7.41 -21.93 -23.39
CA THR A 23 6.16 -22.68 -23.55
C THR A 23 5.14 -21.90 -24.39
N ASP A 24 4.16 -22.59 -24.98
CA ASP A 24 3.13 -21.93 -25.79
C ASP A 24 2.29 -20.94 -24.96
N LEU A 25 1.99 -21.27 -23.69
CA LEU A 25 1.22 -20.41 -22.80
C LEU A 25 2.03 -19.24 -22.21
N ALA A 26 3.36 -19.35 -22.13
CA ALA A 26 4.21 -18.34 -21.49
C ALA A 26 3.97 -16.92 -22.01
N ARG A 27 3.70 -16.79 -23.32
CA ARG A 27 3.46 -15.50 -23.98
C ARG A 27 2.18 -14.82 -23.52
N ASP A 28 1.13 -15.59 -23.25
CA ASP A 28 -0.16 -15.04 -22.83
C ASP A 28 -0.22 -14.84 -21.31
N LEU A 29 0.48 -15.68 -20.54
CA LEU A 29 0.50 -15.61 -19.08
C LEU A 29 1.44 -14.53 -18.53
N TYR A 30 2.63 -14.39 -19.12
CA TYR A 30 3.66 -13.47 -18.66
C TYR A 30 4.55 -12.94 -19.81
N GLY A 31 3.99 -12.83 -21.02
CA GLY A 31 4.65 -12.17 -22.14
C GLY A 31 5.08 -10.74 -21.80
N LEU A 32 5.91 -10.16 -22.67
CA LEU A 32 6.46 -8.81 -22.46
C LEU A 32 5.37 -7.77 -22.15
N GLY A 33 4.24 -7.77 -22.89
CA GLY A 33 3.15 -6.83 -22.63
C GLY A 33 2.49 -7.01 -21.26
N VAL A 34 2.28 -8.25 -20.81
CA VAL A 34 1.74 -8.55 -19.49
C VAL A 34 2.68 -8.07 -18.40
N ARG A 35 3.98 -8.40 -18.50
CA ARG A 35 5.00 -7.99 -17.52
C ARG A 35 5.13 -6.48 -17.43
N LEU A 36 5.25 -5.79 -18.57
CA LEU A 36 5.30 -4.32 -18.61
C LEU A 36 4.04 -3.70 -18.00
N GLY A 37 2.86 -4.25 -18.32
CA GLY A 37 1.60 -3.82 -17.71
C GLY A 37 1.62 -3.92 -16.18
N VAL A 38 2.05 -5.07 -15.64
CA VAL A 38 2.20 -5.30 -14.20
C VAL A 38 3.24 -4.37 -13.59
N TYR A 39 4.40 -4.18 -14.23
CA TYR A 39 5.46 -3.30 -13.74
C TYR A 39 4.99 -1.84 -13.67
N PHE A 40 4.36 -1.33 -14.73
CA PHE A 40 3.77 0.01 -14.71
C PHE A 40 2.72 0.14 -13.62
N GLN A 41 1.94 -0.91 -13.37
CA GLN A 41 0.93 -0.90 -12.32
C GLN A 41 1.54 -0.93 -10.91
N TRP A 42 2.69 -1.57 -10.71
CA TRP A 42 3.48 -1.49 -9.48
C TRP A 42 4.02 -0.08 -9.25
N PHE A 43 4.65 0.52 -10.25
CA PHE A 43 5.14 1.90 -10.15
C PHE A 43 3.99 2.89 -9.94
N SER A 44 2.86 2.72 -10.61
CA SER A 44 1.66 3.54 -10.41
C SER A 44 1.18 3.49 -8.97
N GLY A 45 1.11 2.29 -8.38
CA GLY A 45 0.77 2.11 -6.98
C GLY A 45 1.77 2.78 -6.04
N TRP A 46 3.06 2.67 -6.31
CA TRP A 46 4.11 3.35 -5.54
C TRP A 46 4.01 4.88 -5.61
N VAL A 47 3.84 5.44 -6.81
CA VAL A 47 3.69 6.90 -7.01
C VAL A 47 2.41 7.39 -6.32
N ALA A 48 1.28 6.71 -6.50
CA ALA A 48 0.02 7.07 -5.84
C ALA A 48 0.16 7.04 -4.31
N ASN A 49 0.73 5.97 -3.76
CA ASN A 49 0.96 5.83 -2.32
C ASN A 49 1.91 6.88 -1.75
N THR A 50 2.84 7.40 -2.54
CA THR A 50 3.85 8.37 -2.07
C THR A 50 3.40 9.81 -2.27
N PHE A 51 2.71 10.11 -3.38
CA PHE A 51 2.45 11.49 -3.82
C PHE A 51 0.98 11.82 -4.02
N VAL A 52 0.10 10.86 -4.34
CA VAL A 52 -1.27 11.15 -4.79
C VAL A 52 -2.29 10.33 -4.00
N VAL A 53 -2.65 10.83 -2.82
CA VAL A 53 -3.60 10.17 -1.89
C VAL A 53 -4.91 9.79 -2.57
N ASP A 54 -5.45 10.67 -3.40
CA ASP A 54 -6.77 10.50 -4.01
C ASP A 54 -6.83 9.32 -5.01
N GLU A 55 -5.68 8.89 -5.55
CA GLU A 55 -5.60 7.84 -6.56
C GLU A 55 -5.16 6.48 -5.98
N ILE A 56 -4.89 6.41 -4.67
CA ILE A 56 -4.48 5.18 -3.98
C ILE A 56 -5.55 4.09 -4.16
N ALA A 57 -6.82 4.39 -3.92
CA ALA A 57 -7.89 3.39 -4.02
C ALA A 57 -7.98 2.81 -5.45
N GLY A 58 -7.99 3.68 -6.47
CA GLY A 58 -8.09 3.26 -7.86
C GLY A 58 -6.91 2.41 -8.33
N THR A 59 -5.68 2.80 -7.97
CA THR A 59 -4.47 2.02 -8.31
C THR A 59 -4.43 0.67 -7.59
N LEU A 60 -4.88 0.59 -6.35
CA LEU A 60 -4.98 -0.67 -5.61
C LEU A 60 -6.03 -1.62 -6.18
N ASP A 61 -7.17 -1.09 -6.62
CA ASP A 61 -8.22 -1.89 -7.25
C ASP A 61 -7.75 -2.46 -8.59
N ALA A 62 -7.10 -1.64 -9.42
CA ALA A 62 -6.49 -2.12 -10.66
C ALA A 62 -5.43 -3.21 -10.40
N ASN A 63 -4.55 -3.02 -9.40
CA ASN A 63 -3.58 -4.04 -8.99
C ASN A 63 -4.27 -5.35 -8.55
N ALA A 64 -5.35 -5.25 -7.76
CA ALA A 64 -6.10 -6.40 -7.30
C ALA A 64 -6.77 -7.17 -8.45
N ILE A 65 -7.29 -6.46 -9.47
CA ILE A 65 -7.86 -7.07 -10.67
C ILE A 65 -6.79 -7.84 -11.44
N PHE A 66 -5.62 -7.24 -11.68
CA PHE A 66 -4.49 -7.94 -12.32
C PHE A 66 -4.09 -9.18 -11.55
N LEU A 67 -3.96 -9.05 -10.23
CA LEU A 67 -3.57 -10.14 -9.35
C LEU A 67 -4.59 -11.29 -9.35
N PHE A 68 -5.88 -10.97 -9.37
CA PHE A 68 -6.96 -11.95 -9.46
C PHE A 68 -6.97 -12.66 -10.82
N ALA A 69 -6.75 -11.92 -11.91
CA ALA A 69 -6.64 -12.51 -13.24
C ALA A 69 -5.44 -13.46 -13.36
N LEU A 70 -4.27 -13.07 -12.82
CA LEU A 70 -3.09 -13.94 -12.76
C LEU A 70 -3.36 -15.20 -11.94
N LEU A 71 -3.99 -15.08 -10.76
CA LEU A 71 -4.35 -16.24 -9.95
C LEU A 71 -5.29 -17.21 -10.67
N ILE A 72 -6.31 -16.70 -11.38
CA ILE A 72 -7.20 -17.53 -12.20
C ILE A 72 -6.40 -18.23 -13.29
N GLY A 73 -5.52 -17.51 -13.99
CA GLY A 73 -4.65 -18.07 -15.03
C GLY A 73 -3.80 -19.22 -14.50
N ILE A 74 -3.11 -19.01 -13.38
CA ILE A 74 -2.31 -20.03 -12.70
C ILE A 74 -3.18 -21.26 -12.37
N VAL A 75 -4.28 -21.08 -11.64
CA VAL A 75 -5.10 -22.21 -11.16
C VAL A 75 -5.72 -22.98 -12.32
N ASN A 76 -6.18 -22.29 -13.35
CA ASN A 76 -6.78 -22.93 -14.52
C ASN A 76 -5.74 -23.72 -15.32
N SER A 77 -4.58 -23.14 -15.60
CA SER A 77 -3.50 -23.82 -16.33
C SER A 77 -2.89 -24.97 -15.54
N THR A 78 -2.85 -24.88 -14.20
CA THR A 78 -2.46 -26.02 -13.35
C THR A 78 -3.46 -27.15 -13.43
N LYS A 79 -4.76 -26.85 -13.47
CA LYS A 79 -5.82 -27.86 -13.55
C LYS A 79 -5.86 -28.59 -14.91
N THR A 80 -5.46 -27.92 -15.98
CA THR A 80 -5.42 -28.51 -17.32
C THR A 80 -4.08 -29.19 -17.64
N ASP A 81 -3.16 -29.27 -16.68
CA ASP A 81 -1.80 -29.80 -16.84
C ASP A 81 -0.98 -29.09 -17.93
N ASP A 82 -1.38 -27.86 -18.31
CA ASP A 82 -0.71 -27.04 -19.33
C ASP A 82 0.37 -26.13 -18.74
N LEU A 83 0.44 -26.01 -17.41
CA LEU A 83 1.36 -25.10 -16.74
C LEU A 83 2.70 -25.78 -16.46
N ALA A 84 3.78 -25.29 -17.08
CA ALA A 84 5.12 -25.74 -16.73
C ALA A 84 5.59 -25.17 -15.38
N GLN A 85 6.52 -25.88 -14.72
CA GLN A 85 7.10 -25.43 -13.45
C GLN A 85 7.67 -24.01 -13.48
N MET A 86 8.32 -23.64 -14.59
CA MET A 86 8.89 -22.31 -14.80
C MET A 86 7.80 -21.23 -14.97
N ASP A 87 6.72 -21.55 -15.69
CA ASP A 87 5.60 -20.64 -15.88
C ASP A 87 4.94 -20.30 -14.54
N ALA A 88 4.66 -21.32 -13.74
CA ALA A 88 4.15 -21.15 -12.39
C ALA A 88 5.07 -20.31 -11.51
N LEU A 89 6.39 -20.52 -11.59
CA LEU A 89 7.38 -19.73 -10.82
C LEU A 89 7.28 -18.24 -11.13
N VAL A 90 7.30 -17.89 -12.42
CA VAL A 90 7.26 -16.49 -12.88
C VAL A 90 5.93 -15.84 -12.50
N MET A 91 4.82 -16.57 -12.67
CA MET A 91 3.51 -16.05 -12.28
C MET A 91 3.38 -15.86 -10.77
N ILE A 92 3.90 -16.78 -9.94
CA ILE A 92 3.99 -16.60 -8.48
C ILE A 92 4.83 -15.36 -8.15
N GLN A 93 5.96 -15.15 -8.83
CA GLN A 93 6.82 -13.97 -8.61
C GLN A 93 6.11 -12.65 -8.98
N LEU A 94 5.35 -12.63 -10.09
CA LEU A 94 4.50 -11.48 -10.44
C LEU A 94 3.41 -11.24 -9.40
N CYS A 95 2.77 -12.29 -8.89
CA CYS A 95 1.78 -12.15 -7.84
C CYS A 95 2.42 -11.64 -6.53
N ALA A 96 3.57 -12.19 -6.16
CA ALA A 96 4.36 -11.78 -4.99
C ALA A 96 4.80 -10.32 -5.11
N GLY A 97 5.24 -9.86 -6.28
CA GLY A 97 5.60 -8.47 -6.51
C GLY A 97 4.48 -7.49 -6.18
N THR A 98 3.26 -7.80 -6.62
CA THR A 98 2.08 -6.99 -6.29
C THR A 98 1.81 -6.96 -4.78
N VAL A 99 1.99 -8.10 -4.11
CA VAL A 99 1.73 -8.24 -2.67
C VAL A 99 2.78 -7.57 -1.80
N TRP A 100 4.06 -7.72 -2.11
CA TRP A 100 5.15 -7.17 -1.30
C TRP A 100 5.37 -5.67 -1.53
N SER A 101 5.03 -5.16 -2.73
CA SER A 101 5.20 -3.74 -3.03
C SER A 101 3.95 -2.91 -2.75
N VAL A 102 2.87 -3.12 -3.52
CA VAL A 102 1.73 -2.20 -3.59
C VAL A 102 0.59 -2.59 -2.66
N LEU A 103 0.25 -3.88 -2.57
CA LEU A 103 -0.79 -4.39 -1.68
C LEU A 103 -0.30 -4.70 -0.27
N SER A 104 1.00 -4.54 -0.04
CA SER A 104 1.54 -4.65 1.29
C SER A 104 0.79 -3.62 2.15
N LEU A 105 0.39 -3.99 3.38
CA LEU A 105 -0.13 -3.02 4.35
C LEU A 105 0.83 -1.82 4.56
N TRP A 106 2.05 -1.95 4.05
CA TRP A 106 3.17 -1.03 4.06
C TRP A 106 2.98 0.10 3.04
N GLY A 107 2.28 -0.14 1.91
CA GLY A 107 2.00 0.84 0.86
C GLY A 107 0.78 1.72 1.13
N TYR A 108 -0.31 1.18 1.70
CA TYR A 108 -1.62 1.83 1.86
C TYR A 108 -1.63 3.14 2.69
N ARG A 109 -0.49 3.58 3.20
CA ARG A 109 -0.42 4.41 4.41
C ARG A 109 0.50 5.61 4.34
N THR A 110 1.42 5.67 3.37
CA THR A 110 2.49 6.67 3.41
C THR A 110 1.97 8.10 3.17
N ALA A 111 1.16 8.32 2.13
CA ALA A 111 0.63 9.66 1.85
C ALA A 111 -0.60 10.01 2.71
N ILE A 112 -1.44 9.04 3.09
CA ILE A 112 -2.58 9.29 3.98
C ILE A 112 -2.11 9.79 5.35
N TYR A 113 -1.08 9.18 5.94
CA TYR A 113 -0.53 9.68 7.22
C TYR A 113 0.10 11.06 7.11
N ARG A 114 0.65 11.41 5.94
CA ARG A 114 1.20 12.75 5.73
C ARG A 114 0.11 13.81 5.64
N LYS A 115 -1.04 13.48 5.02
CA LYS A 115 -2.15 14.42 4.81
C LYS A 115 -3.05 14.55 6.04
N GLU A 116 -3.37 13.43 6.69
CA GLU A 116 -4.37 13.36 7.76
C GLU A 116 -3.75 13.13 9.16
N GLY A 117 -2.43 12.99 9.25
CA GLY A 117 -1.76 12.68 10.51
C GLY A 117 -2.24 11.35 11.11
N LEU A 118 -2.52 11.36 12.42
CA LEU A 118 -3.02 10.19 13.16
C LEU A 118 -4.41 9.73 12.69
N ASP A 119 -5.20 10.62 12.11
CA ASP A 119 -6.55 10.31 11.65
C ASP A 119 -6.57 9.41 10.41
N GLY A 120 -5.45 9.37 9.68
CA GLY A 120 -5.25 8.49 8.53
C GLY A 120 -5.49 7.01 8.82
N ILE A 121 -5.33 6.57 10.08
CA ILE A 121 -5.53 5.16 10.48
C ILE A 121 -7.01 4.75 10.31
N ARG A 122 -7.93 5.71 10.32
CA ARG A 122 -9.39 5.48 10.21
C ARG A 122 -9.80 4.87 8.87
N HIS A 123 -8.95 4.98 7.84
CA HIS A 123 -9.18 4.42 6.51
C HIS A 123 -8.91 2.90 6.44
N PHE A 124 -8.56 2.27 7.57
CA PHE A 124 -8.27 0.85 7.67
C PHE A 124 -9.54 -0.01 7.87
N GLY A 125 -9.56 -1.20 7.25
CA GLY A 125 -10.64 -2.19 7.42
C GLY A 125 -11.83 -2.02 6.47
N GLY A 126 -11.63 -1.37 5.32
CA GLY A 126 -12.61 -1.39 4.25
C GLY A 126 -12.74 -2.79 3.64
N PHE A 127 -13.90 -3.09 3.06
CA PHE A 127 -14.16 -4.36 2.36
C PHE A 127 -13.09 -4.69 1.30
N GLY A 128 -12.65 -3.68 0.54
CA GLY A 128 -11.59 -3.85 -0.45
C GLY A 128 -10.26 -4.33 0.14
N THR A 129 -9.88 -3.86 1.34
CA THR A 129 -8.68 -4.36 2.03
C THR A 129 -8.79 -5.84 2.35
N HIS A 130 -9.95 -6.31 2.80
CA HIS A 130 -10.18 -7.73 3.11
C HIS A 130 -10.14 -8.61 1.87
N LEU A 131 -10.77 -8.18 0.77
CA LEU A 131 -10.71 -8.91 -0.50
C LEU A 131 -9.26 -9.06 -0.98
N ARG A 132 -8.45 -8.01 -0.87
CA ARG A 132 -7.03 -8.05 -1.25
C ARG A 132 -6.20 -8.95 -0.33
N LEU A 133 -6.50 -8.98 0.97
CA LEU A 133 -5.85 -9.91 1.91
C LEU A 133 -6.24 -11.37 1.65
N LEU A 134 -7.51 -11.64 1.32
CA LEU A 134 -7.95 -12.98 0.90
C LEU A 134 -7.26 -13.40 -0.39
N LEU A 135 -7.14 -12.49 -1.36
CA LEU A 135 -6.43 -12.73 -2.60
C LEU A 135 -4.94 -13.02 -2.35
N GLY A 136 -4.29 -12.23 -1.50
CA GLY A 136 -2.92 -12.49 -1.06
C GLY A 136 -2.78 -13.86 -0.36
N GLY A 137 -3.71 -14.19 0.54
CA GLY A 137 -3.77 -15.51 1.17
C GLY A 137 -3.89 -16.64 0.15
N ALA A 138 -4.79 -16.52 -0.84
CA ALA A 138 -4.97 -17.54 -1.88
C ALA A 138 -3.68 -17.76 -2.71
N ILE A 139 -2.95 -16.69 -3.04
CA ILE A 139 -1.67 -16.82 -3.73
C ILE A 139 -0.60 -17.43 -2.82
N GLY A 140 -0.55 -17.04 -1.55
CA GLY A 140 0.35 -17.65 -0.58
C GLY A 140 0.09 -19.15 -0.43
N TRP A 141 -1.18 -19.56 -0.51
CA TRP A 141 -1.57 -20.97 -0.45
C TRP A 141 -1.04 -21.72 -1.66
N TYR A 142 -1.26 -21.15 -2.85
CA TYR A 142 -0.76 -21.70 -4.09
C TYR A 142 0.78 -21.78 -4.10
N ALA A 143 1.48 -20.76 -3.59
CA ALA A 143 2.93 -20.77 -3.49
C ALA A 143 3.44 -21.88 -2.55
N ILE A 144 2.79 -22.09 -1.39
CA ILE A 144 3.12 -23.20 -0.50
C ILE A 144 2.94 -24.53 -1.23
N TRP A 145 1.81 -24.74 -1.90
CA TRP A 145 1.56 -25.96 -2.68
C TRP A 145 2.61 -26.14 -3.79
N TYR A 146 2.92 -25.10 -4.56
CA TYR A 146 3.93 -25.12 -5.62
C TYR A 146 5.29 -25.60 -5.09
N TRP A 147 5.75 -25.02 -3.99
CA TRP A 147 7.02 -25.41 -3.39
C TRP A 147 6.95 -26.74 -2.63
N ALA A 148 5.78 -27.18 -2.15
CA ALA A 148 5.62 -28.43 -1.40
C ALA A 148 5.42 -29.65 -2.32
N GLU A 149 4.76 -29.50 -3.45
CA GLU A 149 4.33 -30.61 -4.30
C GLU A 149 4.57 -30.32 -5.78
N GLY A 150 4.33 -29.08 -6.22
CA GLY A 150 4.46 -28.68 -7.62
C GLY A 150 5.88 -28.80 -8.19
N VAL A 151 6.91 -28.57 -7.37
CA VAL A 151 8.33 -28.71 -7.71
C VAL A 151 8.88 -30.00 -7.12
N GLY A 152 9.02 -31.04 -7.95
CA GLY A 152 9.67 -32.28 -7.49
C GLY A 152 9.46 -33.53 -8.34
N GLY A 153 8.70 -33.45 -9.44
CA GLY A 153 8.44 -34.63 -10.27
C GLY A 153 7.63 -35.71 -9.54
N LEU A 154 6.87 -35.33 -8.51
CA LEU A 154 5.80 -36.19 -8.00
C LEU A 154 4.81 -36.48 -9.14
N PRO A 155 4.11 -37.63 -9.12
CA PRO A 155 3.15 -37.98 -10.17
C PRO A 155 2.11 -36.88 -10.44
N ASP A 156 1.75 -36.12 -9.39
CA ASP A 156 0.78 -35.02 -9.43
C ASP A 156 1.44 -33.62 -9.48
N GLY A 157 2.75 -33.56 -9.74
CA GLY A 157 3.50 -32.30 -9.83
C GLY A 157 3.31 -31.62 -11.19
N LEU A 158 3.72 -30.35 -11.28
CA LEU A 158 3.70 -29.62 -12.55
C LEU A 158 4.67 -30.28 -13.54
N ALA A 159 4.30 -30.28 -14.82
CA ALA A 159 5.12 -30.85 -15.89
C ALA A 159 6.56 -30.28 -15.82
N PRO A 160 7.59 -31.15 -15.81
CA PRO A 160 8.96 -30.69 -15.82
C PRO A 160 9.20 -29.84 -17.07
N PHE A 161 9.95 -28.76 -16.90
CA PHE A 161 10.28 -27.85 -17.98
C PHE A 161 11.05 -28.61 -19.07
N GLY A 162 10.64 -28.47 -20.33
CA GLY A 162 11.36 -29.05 -21.47
C GLY A 162 11.10 -30.53 -21.77
N GLN A 163 9.85 -31.02 -21.78
CA GLN A 163 9.51 -32.31 -22.43
C GLN A 163 9.71 -32.31 -23.97
N ILE A 164 10.60 -31.47 -24.49
CA ILE A 164 11.11 -31.60 -25.86
C ILE A 164 12.17 -32.70 -25.80
N PRO A 165 11.96 -33.87 -26.46
CA PRO A 165 12.76 -35.07 -26.22
C PRO A 165 14.28 -34.94 -26.42
N ASP A 166 14.76 -33.87 -27.06
CA ASP A 166 16.15 -33.72 -27.49
C ASP A 166 16.89 -32.51 -26.88
N SER A 167 16.23 -31.65 -26.09
CA SER A 167 16.83 -30.40 -25.56
C SER A 167 17.33 -30.55 -24.11
N GLN A 168 18.54 -31.07 -23.90
CA GLN A 168 19.10 -31.18 -22.54
C GLN A 168 19.20 -29.81 -21.82
N SER A 169 19.35 -28.73 -22.60
CA SER A 169 19.51 -27.35 -22.13
C SER A 169 18.27 -26.80 -21.41
N CYS A 170 17.07 -27.25 -21.78
CA CYS A 170 15.81 -26.75 -21.22
C CYS A 170 15.33 -27.52 -19.99
N SER A 171 16.06 -28.54 -19.53
CA SER A 171 15.59 -29.42 -18.45
C SER A 171 15.81 -28.87 -17.03
N LEU A 172 16.74 -27.92 -16.85
CA LEU A 172 17.13 -27.44 -15.53
C LEU A 172 16.61 -26.01 -15.29
N THR A 173 15.45 -25.90 -14.66
CA THR A 173 14.99 -24.60 -14.16
C THR A 173 15.89 -24.16 -13.00
N THR A 174 16.56 -23.02 -13.14
CA THR A 174 17.47 -22.46 -12.14
C THR A 174 16.94 -21.16 -11.56
N VAL A 175 17.08 -20.99 -10.24
CA VAL A 175 16.84 -19.70 -9.56
C VAL A 175 18.18 -19.03 -9.36
N LYS A 176 18.50 -18.04 -10.19
CA LYS A 176 19.84 -17.45 -10.24
C LYS A 176 20.26 -16.76 -8.94
N ILE A 177 19.32 -16.19 -8.18
CA ILE A 177 19.60 -15.58 -6.87
C ILE A 177 20.36 -16.55 -5.95
N PHE A 178 20.01 -17.84 -6.03
CA PHE A 178 20.67 -18.88 -5.26
C PHE A 178 21.76 -19.60 -6.06
N ASN A 179 21.82 -19.37 -7.38
CA ASN A 179 22.65 -20.13 -8.32
C ASN A 179 22.45 -21.65 -8.16
N ARG A 180 21.21 -22.07 -7.92
CA ARG A 180 20.80 -23.46 -7.68
C ARG A 180 19.57 -23.81 -8.52
N PRO A 181 19.38 -25.09 -8.88
CA PRO A 181 18.13 -25.54 -9.49
C PRO A 181 16.96 -25.34 -8.53
N VAL A 182 15.76 -25.11 -9.07
CA VAL A 182 14.50 -24.99 -8.30
C VAL A 182 14.25 -26.27 -7.48
N THR A 183 14.72 -27.43 -7.97
CA THR A 183 14.62 -28.74 -7.29
C THR A 183 15.56 -28.88 -6.09
N ASN A 184 16.47 -27.93 -5.84
CA ASN A 184 17.35 -27.99 -4.70
C ASN A 184 16.54 -27.86 -3.39
N PRO A 185 16.72 -28.77 -2.42
CA PRO A 185 15.94 -28.77 -1.18
C PRO A 185 16.14 -27.51 -0.35
N GLU A 186 17.32 -26.88 -0.37
CA GLU A 186 17.60 -25.66 0.39
C GLU A 186 16.75 -24.48 -0.10
N VAL A 187 16.73 -24.27 -1.43
CA VAL A 187 15.91 -23.22 -2.07
C VAL A 187 14.44 -23.44 -1.77
N ARG A 188 14.00 -24.70 -1.87
CA ARG A 188 12.63 -25.11 -1.58
C ARG A 188 12.22 -24.81 -0.14
N TRP A 189 13.04 -25.17 0.85
CA TRP A 189 12.75 -24.88 2.26
C TRP A 189 12.72 -23.38 2.56
N ILE A 190 13.64 -22.61 1.98
CA ILE A 190 13.63 -21.14 2.12
C ILE A 190 12.34 -20.56 1.53
N ALA A 191 11.96 -20.97 0.32
CA ALA A 191 10.78 -20.48 -0.35
C ALA A 191 9.47 -20.90 0.35
N LEU A 192 9.42 -22.12 0.90
CA LEU A 192 8.34 -22.59 1.78
C LEU A 192 8.26 -21.74 3.05
N GLY A 193 9.39 -21.43 3.68
CA GLY A 193 9.45 -20.58 4.87
C GLY A 193 8.91 -19.18 4.60
N ILE A 194 9.32 -18.55 3.48
CA ILE A 194 8.84 -17.23 3.07
C ILE A 194 7.34 -17.26 2.75
N SER A 195 6.88 -18.24 1.98
CA SER A 195 5.46 -18.39 1.60
C SER A 195 4.59 -18.69 2.82
N GLY A 196 5.07 -19.52 3.75
CA GLY A 196 4.43 -19.83 5.02
C GLY A 196 4.32 -18.62 5.94
N ALA A 197 5.40 -17.85 6.10
CA ALA A 197 5.38 -16.62 6.89
C ALA A 197 4.35 -15.61 6.33
N TRP A 198 4.29 -15.49 5.00
CA TRP A 198 3.32 -14.65 4.33
C TRP A 198 1.87 -15.15 4.49
N MET A 199 1.64 -16.45 4.39
CA MET A 199 0.34 -17.07 4.67
C MET A 199 -0.14 -16.76 6.08
N VAL A 200 0.72 -17.02 7.08
CA VAL A 200 0.42 -16.75 8.49
C VAL A 200 0.07 -15.28 8.68
N TYR A 201 0.86 -14.37 8.11
CA TYR A 201 0.57 -12.95 8.14
C TYR A 201 -0.81 -12.63 7.54
N SER A 202 -1.12 -13.14 6.35
CA SER A 202 -2.39 -12.87 5.67
C SER A 202 -3.57 -13.40 6.48
N VAL A 203 -3.46 -14.60 7.06
CA VAL A 203 -4.47 -15.19 7.94
C VAL A 203 -4.66 -14.36 9.21
N LEU A 204 -3.57 -13.97 9.88
CA LEU A 204 -3.66 -13.15 11.10
C LEU A 204 -4.35 -11.81 10.85
N VAL A 205 -4.03 -11.13 9.74
CA VAL A 205 -4.69 -9.86 9.38
C VAL A 205 -6.14 -10.10 8.98
N CYS A 206 -6.44 -11.17 8.24
CA CYS A 206 -7.81 -11.58 7.93
C CYS A 206 -8.63 -11.92 9.19
N LEU A 207 -8.02 -12.45 10.25
CA LEU A 207 -8.66 -12.72 11.54
C LEU A 207 -8.81 -11.46 12.41
N ALA A 208 -7.90 -10.51 12.30
CA ALA A 208 -8.01 -9.21 12.97
C ALA A 208 -9.20 -8.39 12.44
N ALA A 209 -9.54 -8.55 11.17
CA ALA A 209 -10.67 -7.89 10.52
C ALA A 209 -12.04 -8.14 11.18
N PRO A 210 -12.51 -9.39 11.37
CA PRO A 210 -13.77 -9.66 12.05
C PRO A 210 -13.73 -9.19 13.51
N VAL A 211 -12.59 -9.25 14.20
CA VAL A 211 -12.45 -8.68 15.56
C VAL A 211 -12.69 -7.17 15.55
N ALA A 212 -12.10 -6.44 14.59
CA ALA A 212 -12.37 -5.02 14.38
C ALA A 212 -13.84 -4.76 14.00
N GLY A 213 -14.44 -5.63 13.20
CA GLY A 213 -15.86 -5.58 12.85
C GLY A 213 -16.79 -5.76 14.06
N ILE A 214 -16.53 -6.78 14.88
CA ILE A 214 -17.30 -7.09 16.10
C ILE A 214 -17.17 -5.95 17.10
N THR A 215 -15.96 -5.47 17.37
CA THR A 215 -15.74 -4.33 18.29
C THR A 215 -16.46 -3.06 17.82
N ARG A 216 -16.48 -2.81 16.50
CA ARG A 216 -17.26 -1.71 15.91
C ARG A 216 -18.76 -1.91 16.09
N ILE A 217 -19.28 -3.12 15.90
CA ILE A 217 -20.70 -3.45 16.14
C ILE A 217 -21.05 -3.27 17.61
N MET A 218 -20.21 -3.77 18.54
CA MET A 218 -20.42 -3.61 19.97
C MET A 218 -20.47 -2.13 20.39
N LYS A 219 -19.54 -1.30 19.86
CA LYS A 219 -19.55 0.16 20.06
C LYS A 219 -20.81 0.80 19.47
N MET A 220 -21.25 0.37 18.29
CA MET A 220 -22.48 0.86 17.68
C MET A 220 -23.71 0.52 18.55
N VAL A 221 -23.77 -0.69 19.11
CA VAL A 221 -24.82 -1.12 20.02
C VAL A 221 -24.78 -0.34 21.34
N SER A 222 -23.60 -0.07 21.90
CA SER A 222 -23.48 0.72 23.13
C SER A 222 -23.94 2.16 22.93
N LEU A 223 -23.53 2.81 21.84
CA LEU A 223 -23.98 4.16 21.49
C LEU A 223 -25.49 4.21 21.21
N ALA A 224 -26.02 3.20 20.52
CA ALA A 224 -27.46 3.08 20.28
C ALA A 224 -28.24 2.92 21.60
N ARG A 225 -27.71 2.19 22.58
CA ARG A 225 -28.30 2.08 23.93
C ARG A 225 -28.24 3.39 24.70
N ALA A 226 -27.13 4.13 24.55
CA ALA A 226 -26.96 5.46 25.15
C ALA A 226 -27.78 6.57 24.46
N LYS A 227 -28.43 6.27 23.32
CA LYS A 227 -29.11 7.23 22.44
C LYS A 227 -28.19 8.34 21.91
N GLU A 228 -26.88 8.10 21.90
CA GLU A 228 -25.85 9.01 21.39
C GLU A 228 -25.58 8.76 19.90
N TYR A 229 -26.60 8.85 19.06
CA TYR A 229 -26.47 8.58 17.62
C TYR A 229 -25.58 9.60 16.89
N GLY A 230 -25.22 10.71 17.54
CA GLY A 230 -24.33 11.74 17.00
C GLY A 230 -22.84 11.39 17.10
N THR A 231 -22.44 10.42 17.94
CA THR A 231 -21.02 10.10 18.11
C THR A 231 -20.56 9.05 17.11
N SER A 232 -19.34 9.23 16.59
CA SER A 232 -18.81 8.38 15.54
C SER A 232 -18.56 6.96 16.04
N THR A 233 -19.14 5.97 15.34
CA THR A 233 -18.90 4.53 15.57
C THR A 233 -17.49 4.10 15.17
N ARG A 234 -16.66 5.00 14.62
CA ARG A 234 -15.30 4.66 14.21
C ARG A 234 -14.44 4.32 15.43
N LEU A 235 -13.63 3.27 15.27
CA LEU A 235 -12.58 2.93 16.21
C LEU A 235 -11.48 3.98 16.06
N ARG A 236 -11.13 4.65 17.16
CA ARG A 236 -9.95 5.51 17.23
C ARG A 236 -8.76 4.60 17.46
N PHE A 237 -7.85 4.56 16.50
CA PHE A 237 -6.57 3.87 16.66
C PHE A 237 -5.54 4.93 17.05
N ALA A 238 -4.88 4.76 18.18
CA ALA A 238 -3.77 5.61 18.59
C ALA A 238 -2.47 4.84 18.37
N THR A 239 -1.53 5.37 17.59
CA THR A 239 -0.19 4.75 17.43
C THR A 239 0.79 5.24 18.49
N GLY A 240 0.55 6.43 19.06
CA GLY A 240 1.49 7.12 19.94
C GLY A 240 2.74 7.66 19.24
N ALA A 241 2.83 7.51 17.92
CA ALA A 241 3.95 8.02 17.14
C ALA A 241 3.77 9.53 16.91
N THR A 242 4.86 10.28 16.98
CA THR A 242 4.83 11.71 16.63
C THR A 242 4.72 11.87 15.11
N GLU A 243 4.19 12.99 14.63
CA GLU A 243 4.05 13.27 13.19
C GLU A 243 5.40 13.16 12.45
N ARG A 244 6.48 13.64 13.08
CA ARG A 244 7.85 13.49 12.55
C ARG A 244 8.27 12.04 12.41
N GLN A 245 7.95 11.18 13.39
CA GLN A 245 8.26 9.74 13.32
C GLN A 245 7.46 9.04 12.23
N LEU A 246 6.17 9.36 12.09
CA LEU A 246 5.31 8.83 11.02
C LEU A 246 5.82 9.24 9.63
N THR A 247 6.29 10.48 9.49
CA THR A 247 6.87 10.99 8.24
C THR A 247 8.19 10.28 7.89
N ILE A 248 9.08 10.07 8.86
CA ILE A 248 10.32 9.33 8.63
C ILE A 248 10.01 7.89 8.25
N ALA A 249 9.11 7.23 9.00
CA ALA A 249 8.70 5.86 8.72
C ALA A 249 8.11 5.76 7.30
N SER A 250 7.25 6.70 6.91
CA SER A 250 6.63 6.68 5.59
C SER A 250 7.64 6.83 4.44
N TRP A 251 8.65 7.68 4.59
CA TRP A 251 9.76 7.80 3.64
C TRP A 251 10.58 6.51 3.53
N VAL A 252 10.97 5.94 4.68
CA VAL A 252 11.72 4.68 4.72
C VAL A 252 10.95 3.57 4.01
N PHE A 253 9.63 3.48 4.24
CA PHE A 253 8.78 2.51 3.58
C PHE A 253 8.61 2.75 2.09
N SER A 254 8.47 4.01 1.67
CA SER A 254 8.39 4.33 0.25
C SER A 254 9.68 3.91 -0.48
N ILE A 255 10.85 4.17 0.12
CA ILE A 255 12.16 3.74 -0.39
C ILE A 255 12.27 2.21 -0.41
N PHE A 256 11.88 1.55 0.67
CA PHE A 256 11.88 0.09 0.72
C PHE A 256 11.00 -0.51 -0.38
N ASN A 257 9.78 0.01 -0.55
CA ASN A 257 8.84 -0.47 -1.57
C ASN A 257 9.39 -0.32 -2.99
N ILE A 258 9.99 0.83 -3.34
CA ILE A 258 10.58 1.00 -4.69
C ILE A 258 11.78 0.08 -4.91
N CYS A 259 12.63 -0.11 -3.89
CA CYS A 259 13.73 -1.08 -3.95
C CYS A 259 13.20 -2.51 -4.13
N THR A 260 12.12 -2.88 -3.45
CA THR A 260 11.45 -4.18 -3.62
C THR A 260 10.88 -4.35 -5.02
N ILE A 261 10.24 -3.32 -5.60
CA ILE A 261 9.73 -3.34 -6.98
C ILE A 261 10.87 -3.62 -7.95
N ILE A 262 11.95 -2.84 -7.88
CA ILE A 262 13.11 -2.98 -8.77
C ILE A 262 13.75 -4.35 -8.60
N PHE A 263 13.94 -4.79 -7.36
CA PHE A 263 14.48 -6.11 -7.06
C PHE A 263 13.64 -7.21 -7.69
N LEU A 264 12.31 -7.20 -7.53
CA LEU A 264 11.45 -8.24 -8.07
C LEU A 264 11.36 -8.22 -9.59
N MET A 265 11.41 -7.05 -10.23
CA MET A 265 11.56 -6.94 -11.67
C MET A 265 12.85 -7.62 -12.14
N LEU A 266 13.99 -7.28 -11.51
CA LEU A 266 15.28 -7.89 -11.84
C LEU A 266 15.26 -9.40 -11.64
N VAL A 267 14.66 -9.89 -10.55
CA VAL A 267 14.52 -11.32 -10.29
C VAL A 267 13.75 -12.01 -11.42
N ILE A 268 12.63 -11.45 -11.86
CA ILE A 268 11.83 -12.03 -12.95
C ILE A 268 12.62 -12.03 -14.26
N GLU A 269 13.23 -10.89 -14.65
CA GLU A 269 13.99 -10.79 -15.89
C GLU A 269 15.21 -11.71 -15.92
N ILE A 270 15.96 -11.78 -14.81
CA ILE A 270 17.11 -12.69 -14.68
C ILE A 270 16.63 -14.13 -14.74
N THR A 271 15.52 -14.48 -14.08
CA THR A 271 14.99 -15.85 -14.12
C THR A 271 14.60 -16.23 -15.55
N LEU A 272 13.98 -15.34 -16.32
CA LEU A 272 13.61 -15.61 -17.71
C LEU A 272 14.83 -15.75 -18.63
N ASN A 273 15.80 -14.83 -18.50
CA ASN A 273 16.99 -14.83 -19.34
C ASN A 273 17.88 -16.06 -19.10
N GLU A 274 18.08 -16.44 -17.83
CA GLU A 274 18.94 -17.58 -17.47
C GLU A 274 18.32 -18.94 -17.82
N ASN A 275 16.99 -19.02 -17.87
CA ASN A 275 16.27 -20.24 -18.27
C ASN A 275 15.96 -20.26 -19.78
N ASN A 276 16.62 -19.41 -20.58
CA ASN A 276 16.45 -19.28 -22.03
C ASN A 276 14.99 -19.15 -22.48
N VAL A 277 14.14 -18.50 -21.69
CA VAL A 277 12.74 -18.20 -22.03
C VAL A 277 12.70 -16.95 -22.92
N ILE A 278 13.36 -17.01 -24.07
CA ILE A 278 13.62 -15.84 -24.92
C ILE A 278 12.39 -15.43 -25.74
N GLY A 279 11.46 -16.35 -26.00
CA GLY A 279 10.22 -16.12 -26.71
C GLY A 279 9.28 -15.11 -26.02
N VAL A 280 9.41 -14.87 -24.71
CA VAL A 280 8.64 -13.85 -23.98
C VAL A 280 9.33 -12.49 -23.88
N LEU A 281 10.58 -12.36 -24.33
CA LEU A 281 11.36 -11.11 -24.24
C LEU A 281 11.09 -10.14 -25.40
N GLY A 282 10.28 -10.53 -26.39
CA GLY A 282 9.88 -9.68 -27.53
C GLY A 282 10.99 -9.36 -28.55
N ALA A 283 12.25 -9.73 -28.28
CA ALA A 283 13.40 -9.34 -29.09
C ALA A 283 13.72 -10.30 -30.26
N ASN A 284 13.13 -11.50 -30.28
CA ASN A 284 13.53 -12.51 -31.26
C ASN A 284 12.85 -12.31 -32.62
N ARG A 285 13.48 -11.48 -33.46
CA ARG A 285 13.03 -11.16 -34.83
C ARG A 285 12.95 -12.39 -35.73
N ALA A 286 13.74 -13.44 -35.42
CA ALA A 286 13.82 -14.64 -36.23
C ALA A 286 12.54 -15.50 -36.19
N THR A 287 11.84 -15.53 -35.05
CA THR A 287 10.67 -16.41 -34.89
C THR A 287 9.33 -15.69 -35.07
N ASN A 288 9.33 -14.37 -35.28
CA ASN A 288 8.13 -13.52 -35.46
C ASN A 288 7.04 -13.69 -34.38
N ASN A 289 7.43 -14.28 -33.26
CA ASN A 289 6.55 -14.97 -32.33
C ASN A 289 6.34 -14.17 -31.04
N GLY A 290 7.17 -13.14 -30.79
CA GLY A 290 7.05 -12.21 -29.67
C GLY A 290 6.15 -11.01 -29.98
N ASN A 291 5.07 -11.18 -30.75
CA ASN A 291 4.23 -10.07 -31.16
C ASN A 291 3.43 -9.51 -29.97
N ILE A 292 3.83 -8.33 -29.48
CA ILE A 292 3.16 -7.60 -28.40
C ILE A 292 1.72 -7.22 -28.77
N LEU A 293 1.38 -7.25 -30.06
CA LEU A 293 0.06 -6.86 -30.58
C LEU A 293 -1.03 -7.90 -30.33
N THR A 294 -0.73 -9.07 -29.75
CA THR A 294 -1.82 -9.98 -29.35
C THR A 294 -2.67 -9.32 -28.26
N PRO A 295 -4.00 -9.46 -28.28
CA PRO A 295 -4.87 -8.84 -27.28
C PRO A 295 -4.48 -9.19 -25.83
N GLY A 296 -4.01 -10.43 -25.59
CA GLY A 296 -3.55 -10.91 -24.29
C GLY A 296 -2.34 -10.14 -23.74
N GLN A 297 -1.46 -9.63 -24.60
CA GLN A 297 -0.29 -8.84 -24.19
C GLN A 297 -0.54 -7.34 -24.27
N LEU A 298 -1.21 -6.88 -25.33
CA LEU A 298 -1.46 -5.47 -25.59
C LEU A 298 -2.37 -4.84 -24.54
N LEU A 299 -3.44 -5.53 -24.12
CA LEU A 299 -4.41 -4.98 -23.16
C LEU A 299 -3.77 -4.72 -21.78
N PRO A 300 -3.11 -5.68 -21.13
CA PRO A 300 -2.36 -5.44 -19.89
C PRO A 300 -1.36 -4.28 -20.00
N MET A 301 -0.59 -4.25 -21.10
CA MET A 301 0.42 -3.21 -21.33
C MET A 301 -0.23 -1.82 -21.40
N LEU A 302 -1.29 -1.64 -22.19
CA LEU A 302 -1.98 -0.36 -22.34
C LEU A 302 -2.65 0.08 -21.03
N ILE A 303 -3.31 -0.85 -20.32
CA ILE A 303 -3.93 -0.54 -19.03
C ILE A 303 -2.87 -0.06 -18.04
N GLY A 304 -1.75 -0.78 -17.90
CA GLY A 304 -0.65 -0.39 -17.03
C GLY A 304 -0.02 0.94 -17.44
N ALA A 305 0.29 1.12 -18.72
CA ALA A 305 0.92 2.34 -19.24
C ALA A 305 0.04 3.58 -19.07
N PHE A 306 -1.25 3.51 -19.43
CA PHE A 306 -2.16 4.66 -19.27
C PHE A 306 -2.46 4.96 -17.80
N SER A 307 -2.56 3.93 -16.96
CA SER A 307 -2.64 4.09 -15.50
C SER A 307 -1.42 4.86 -14.98
N PHE A 308 -0.22 4.47 -15.39
CA PHE A 308 1.03 5.12 -14.98
C PHE A 308 1.13 6.57 -15.46
N ILE A 309 0.85 6.83 -16.74
CA ILE A 309 0.85 8.19 -17.30
C ILE A 309 -0.15 9.08 -16.56
N ARG A 310 -1.36 8.58 -16.29
CA ARG A 310 -2.37 9.33 -15.52
C ARG A 310 -1.86 9.69 -14.12
N ILE A 311 -1.28 8.74 -13.40
CA ILE A 311 -0.77 8.98 -12.04
C ILE A 311 0.41 9.96 -12.04
N LEU A 312 1.33 9.84 -13.00
CA LEU A 312 2.42 10.80 -13.16
C LEU A 312 1.91 12.21 -13.46
N TYR A 313 0.90 12.33 -14.34
CA TYR A 313 0.27 13.61 -14.62
C TYR A 313 -0.37 14.21 -13.36
N THR A 314 -1.15 13.44 -12.59
CA THR A 314 -1.77 13.93 -11.35
C THR A 314 -0.73 14.31 -10.29
N ALA A 315 0.36 13.53 -10.17
CA ALA A 315 1.46 13.83 -9.26
C ALA A 315 2.17 15.12 -9.66
N TRP A 316 2.42 15.31 -10.96
CA TRP A 316 3.02 16.52 -11.50
C TRP A 316 2.12 17.75 -11.31
N GLU A 317 0.80 17.61 -11.51
CA GLU A 317 -0.17 18.69 -11.29
C GLU A 317 -0.22 19.11 -9.81
N LEU A 318 -0.20 18.14 -8.89
CA LEU A 318 -0.14 18.42 -7.45
C LEU A 318 1.18 19.10 -7.05
N TRP A 319 2.30 18.67 -7.65
CA TRP A 319 3.61 19.29 -7.42
C TRP A 319 3.67 20.72 -7.95
N ARG A 320 3.07 20.99 -9.12
CA ARG A 320 3.01 22.32 -9.73
C ARG A 320 2.14 23.31 -8.96
N SER A 321 1.09 22.83 -8.28
CA SER A 321 0.12 23.66 -7.55
C SER A 321 -0.15 23.12 -6.14
N PRO A 322 0.78 23.25 -5.19
CA PRO A 322 0.62 22.72 -3.84
C PRO A 322 -0.61 23.28 -3.12
N ASP A 323 -0.89 24.57 -3.33
CA ASP A 323 -1.97 25.30 -2.65
C ASP A 323 -3.35 25.04 -3.27
N GLY A 324 -3.41 24.32 -4.40
CA GLY A 324 -4.67 24.02 -5.09
C GLY A 324 -5.33 25.22 -5.81
N ASP A 325 -4.66 26.37 -5.87
CA ASP A 325 -5.18 27.60 -6.47
C ASP A 325 -5.26 27.56 -8.01
N ILE A 326 -4.47 26.70 -8.65
CA ILE A 326 -4.50 26.54 -10.10
C ILE A 326 -5.62 25.59 -10.47
N THR A 327 -6.58 26.08 -11.26
CA THR A 327 -7.61 25.24 -11.87
C THR A 327 -6.93 24.12 -12.68
N PRO A 328 -7.22 22.85 -12.40
CA PRO A 328 -6.54 21.74 -13.06
C PRO A 328 -6.74 21.80 -14.56
N SER A 329 -5.67 21.53 -15.32
CA SER A 329 -5.62 21.83 -16.76
C SER A 329 -6.40 20.83 -17.61
N LEU A 330 -6.38 19.56 -17.20
CA LEU A 330 -7.47 18.65 -17.47
C LEU A 330 -8.57 19.06 -16.53
N GLY A 331 -9.75 19.41 -17.05
CA GLY A 331 -10.93 19.67 -16.23
C GLY A 331 -11.15 18.47 -15.31
N ARG A 332 -10.55 18.50 -14.12
CA ARG A 332 -10.73 17.51 -13.07
C ARG A 332 -12.20 17.70 -12.79
N ASN A 333 -13.00 16.76 -13.28
CA ASN A 333 -14.43 16.81 -13.25
C ASN A 333 -14.81 16.75 -11.77
N LYS A 334 -14.70 17.90 -11.04
CA LYS A 334 -14.47 18.04 -9.60
C LYS A 334 -15.17 16.93 -8.85
N SER A 335 -14.48 15.79 -8.70
CA SER A 335 -15.05 14.45 -8.52
C SER A 335 -16.59 14.44 -8.50
N ARG A 336 -17.23 14.81 -9.63
CA ARG A 336 -18.68 14.90 -9.78
C ARG A 336 -19.44 15.31 -8.50
N ARG A 337 -18.93 16.18 -7.62
CA ARG A 337 -19.49 16.50 -6.29
C ARG A 337 -20.27 15.36 -5.61
N TYR A 338 -19.88 14.07 -5.71
CA TYR A 338 -20.77 12.91 -5.49
C TYR A 338 -22.25 13.33 -5.61
N SER A 339 -22.60 13.88 -6.79
CA SER A 339 -23.76 14.76 -6.98
C SER A 339 -24.84 14.16 -6.16
N LYS A 340 -25.30 14.85 -5.09
CA LYS A 340 -26.41 14.41 -4.24
C LYS A 340 -27.36 13.68 -5.17
N VAL A 341 -27.24 12.37 -5.30
CA VAL A 341 -28.16 11.58 -6.10
C VAL A 341 -29.26 11.53 -5.11
N GLN A 342 -30.06 12.58 -5.24
CA GLN A 342 -31.39 12.78 -4.77
C GLN A 342 -31.72 11.62 -3.84
N ARG A 343 -31.51 11.86 -2.54
CA ARG A 343 -32.22 11.17 -1.47
C ARG A 343 -33.72 11.42 -1.71
N GLN A 344 -34.23 10.78 -2.75
CA GLN A 344 -35.60 10.39 -3.02
C GLN A 344 -35.59 8.90 -3.40
N SER A 345 -34.54 8.14 -3.04
CA SER A 345 -34.70 6.70 -2.87
C SER A 345 -35.55 6.50 -1.61
N SER A 346 -36.82 6.26 -1.87
CA SER A 346 -37.87 5.87 -0.94
C SER A 346 -37.42 4.68 -0.08
N LYS A 347 -37.24 4.89 1.23
CA LYS A 347 -37.36 3.91 2.33
C LYS A 347 -36.70 2.50 2.16
N GLY A 348 -35.75 2.32 1.24
CA GLY A 348 -34.99 1.08 1.11
C GLY A 348 -33.76 1.10 1.99
N LEU A 349 -33.72 0.23 3.01
CA LEU A 349 -32.52 -0.05 3.81
C LEU A 349 -31.42 -0.65 2.91
N ASN A 350 -30.58 0.19 2.32
CA ASN A 350 -29.39 -0.28 1.61
C ASN A 350 -28.33 -0.70 2.65
N ILE A 351 -28.36 -1.99 3.00
CA ILE A 351 -27.36 -2.65 3.87
C ILE A 351 -25.92 -2.31 3.47
N PHE A 352 -25.65 -2.08 2.18
CA PHE A 352 -24.32 -1.71 1.69
C PHE A 352 -23.84 -0.31 2.13
N GLN A 353 -24.73 0.62 2.46
CA GLN A 353 -24.32 1.92 3.04
C GLN A 353 -23.73 1.79 4.45
N LEU A 354 -24.03 0.70 5.17
CA LEU A 354 -23.41 0.42 6.46
C LEU A 354 -21.90 0.10 6.31
N PHE A 355 -21.49 -0.37 5.12
CA PHE A 355 -20.14 -0.80 4.80
C PHE A 355 -19.33 0.23 3.98
N SER A 356 -19.97 1.26 3.41
CA SER A 356 -19.24 2.34 2.74
C SER A 356 -18.48 3.18 3.77
N THR A 357 -17.17 3.29 3.60
CA THR A 357 -16.29 4.19 4.36
C THR A 357 -16.81 5.63 4.18
N GLY A 358 -17.36 6.20 5.26
CA GLY A 358 -18.00 7.52 5.24
C GLY A 358 -17.03 8.67 4.98
N ILE A 359 -16.59 8.83 3.73
CA ILE A 359 -15.80 9.96 3.26
C ILE A 359 -16.71 11.19 3.07
N ASP A 360 -18.04 11.01 3.02
CA ASP A 360 -18.98 12.03 2.54
C ASP A 360 -19.46 13.07 3.58
N GLY A 361 -18.79 13.23 4.72
CA GLY A 361 -19.32 13.98 5.87
C GLY A 361 -18.80 15.41 6.11
N ALA A 362 -17.61 15.77 5.61
CA ALA A 362 -16.86 16.89 6.21
C ALA A 362 -17.03 18.28 5.55
N GLU A 363 -17.58 18.41 4.34
CA GLU A 363 -17.40 19.65 3.56
C GLU A 363 -18.66 20.51 3.34
N THR A 364 -19.74 20.34 4.12
CA THR A 364 -20.93 21.21 3.97
C THR A 364 -21.15 22.14 5.17
N GLY A 365 -20.39 23.24 5.18
CA GLY A 365 -20.68 24.43 5.98
C GLY A 365 -19.42 25.03 6.62
N GLY A 366 -18.82 26.02 5.95
CA GLY A 366 -17.59 26.74 6.34
C GLY A 366 -17.69 27.62 7.59
N SER A 367 -18.43 27.16 8.60
CA SER A 367 -18.50 27.75 9.94
C SER A 367 -18.59 26.67 11.03
N ARG A 368 -19.03 25.46 10.68
CA ARG A 368 -19.00 24.29 11.57
C ARG A 368 -17.67 23.55 11.57
N HIS A 369 -16.87 23.69 10.50
CA HIS A 369 -15.57 23.04 10.43
C HIS A 369 -14.60 23.63 11.47
N ASP A 370 -14.58 24.95 11.64
CA ASP A 370 -13.72 25.59 12.65
C ASP A 370 -14.17 25.27 14.08
N GLN A 371 -15.49 25.18 14.30
CA GLN A 371 -16.03 24.82 15.62
C GLN A 371 -15.77 23.36 15.98
N ALA A 372 -15.90 22.44 15.01
CA ALA A 372 -15.50 21.05 15.21
C ALA A 372 -13.98 20.97 15.42
N GLN A 373 -13.17 21.65 14.61
CA GLN A 373 -11.71 21.60 14.77
C GLN A 373 -11.25 22.13 16.15
N ASN A 374 -11.94 23.14 16.69
CA ASN A 374 -11.70 23.65 18.04
C ASN A 374 -12.21 22.73 19.16
N GLU A 375 -13.38 22.09 19.02
CA GLU A 375 -13.84 21.05 19.97
C GLU A 375 -12.86 19.87 20.03
N TRP A 376 -12.24 19.52 18.91
CA TRP A 376 -11.28 18.42 18.82
C TRP A 376 -9.92 18.75 19.44
N HIS A 377 -9.47 20.01 19.35
CA HIS A 377 -8.26 20.45 20.05
C HIS A 377 -8.43 20.53 21.56
N ASN A 378 -9.66 20.72 22.07
CA ASN A 378 -9.93 20.68 23.51
C ASN A 378 -10.10 19.26 24.09
N ASP A 379 -10.32 18.23 23.26
CA ASP A 379 -10.29 16.80 23.66
C ASP A 379 -8.83 16.27 23.77
N SER A 380 -7.84 17.16 23.84
CA SER A 380 -6.39 16.88 23.85
C SER A 380 -5.87 16.17 25.12
N ARG A 381 -6.75 15.89 26.09
CA ARG A 381 -6.46 14.98 27.20
C ARG A 381 -7.05 13.60 26.97
N ASP A 382 -7.04 13.10 25.74
CA ASP A 382 -7.38 11.70 25.51
C ASP A 382 -6.35 10.83 26.28
N PRO A 383 -6.71 10.19 27.42
CA PRO A 383 -5.77 9.47 28.28
C PRO A 383 -5.06 8.34 27.53
N PHE A 384 -5.63 7.92 26.39
CA PHE A 384 -5.01 7.00 25.47
C PHE A 384 -3.72 7.57 24.85
N LEU A 385 -3.65 8.85 24.48
CA LEU A 385 -2.46 9.44 23.88
C LEU A 385 -1.29 9.46 24.87
N GLU A 386 -1.55 9.85 26.13
CA GLU A 386 -0.55 9.85 27.20
C GLU A 386 -0.05 8.43 27.51
N LEU A 387 -0.93 7.44 27.50
CA LEU A 387 -0.54 6.05 27.71
C LEU A 387 0.36 5.54 26.58
N HIS A 388 0.03 5.87 25.33
CA HIS A 388 0.86 5.48 24.19
C HIS A 388 2.20 6.22 24.18
N ALA A 389 2.27 7.44 24.73
CA ALA A 389 3.52 8.17 24.94
C ALA A 389 4.47 7.48 25.94
N ARG A 390 4.04 6.42 26.63
CA ARG A 390 4.91 5.58 27.49
C ARG A 390 5.40 4.29 26.83
N LEU A 391 4.83 3.89 25.68
CA LEU A 391 5.28 2.70 24.96
C LEU A 391 6.69 2.90 24.39
N HIS A 392 7.46 1.82 24.31
CA HIS A 392 8.80 1.87 23.70
C HIS A 392 8.68 2.20 22.20
N LEU A 393 9.68 2.88 21.63
CA LEU A 393 9.66 3.29 20.21
C LEU A 393 9.32 2.13 19.25
N TRP A 394 9.92 0.96 19.45
CA TRP A 394 9.67 -0.22 18.61
C TRP A 394 8.22 -0.70 18.67
N GLN A 395 7.56 -0.56 19.83
CA GLN A 395 6.16 -0.94 20.00
C GLN A 395 5.23 0.00 19.24
N ARG A 396 5.51 1.31 19.29
CA ARG A 396 4.74 2.31 18.52
C ARG A 396 4.91 2.12 17.03
N ILE A 397 6.14 1.82 16.60
CA ILE A 397 6.43 1.45 15.22
C ILE A 397 5.65 0.19 14.85
N MET A 398 5.67 -0.87 15.67
CA MET A 398 4.89 -2.09 15.43
C MET A 398 3.38 -1.87 15.37
N ILE A 399 2.80 -1.01 16.21
CA ILE A 399 1.37 -0.64 16.14
C ILE A 399 1.09 0.17 14.87
N THR A 400 2.02 1.04 14.45
CA THR A 400 1.92 1.76 13.18
C THR A 400 1.95 0.78 11.99
N TRP A 401 2.76 -0.29 12.08
CA TRP A 401 2.83 -1.35 11.08
C TRP A 401 1.57 -2.22 11.08
N LEU A 402 1.09 -2.60 12.26
CA LEU A 402 -0.04 -3.49 12.49
C LEU A 402 -1.06 -2.82 13.42
N PRO A 403 -1.91 -1.90 12.91
CA PRO A 403 -2.87 -1.14 13.72
C PRO A 403 -3.80 -2.01 14.53
N TRP A 404 -4.10 -3.22 14.06
CA TRP A 404 -4.93 -4.17 14.79
C TRP A 404 -4.27 -4.71 16.06
N LEU A 405 -2.94 -4.61 16.23
CA LEU A 405 -2.28 -4.93 17.51
C LEU A 405 -2.82 -4.05 18.65
N SER A 406 -3.25 -2.83 18.35
CA SER A 406 -3.89 -1.95 19.34
C SER A 406 -5.28 -2.44 19.77
N LEU A 407 -5.87 -3.43 19.10
CA LEU A 407 -7.15 -4.04 19.50
C LEU A 407 -6.97 -5.26 20.42
N LEU A 408 -5.76 -5.82 20.52
CA LEU A 408 -5.54 -7.06 21.26
C LEU A 408 -5.45 -6.76 22.76
N TYR A 409 -6.34 -7.42 23.51
CA TYR A 409 -6.50 -7.25 24.97
C TYR A 409 -5.26 -7.68 25.78
N PHE A 410 -4.38 -8.52 25.23
CA PHE A 410 -3.17 -8.96 25.95
C PHE A 410 -2.11 -7.85 26.06
N TRP A 411 -2.25 -6.77 25.29
CA TRP A 411 -1.32 -5.65 25.38
C TRP A 411 -1.62 -4.85 26.66
N PRO A 412 -0.60 -4.38 27.42
CA PRO A 412 -0.75 -3.87 28.79
C PRO A 412 -1.85 -2.82 29.03
N TRP A 413 -2.34 -2.14 28.00
CA TRP A 413 -3.38 -1.11 28.06
C TRP A 413 -4.78 -1.65 28.38
N ALA A 414 -5.12 -2.90 28.06
CA ALA A 414 -6.50 -3.37 28.24
C ALA A 414 -6.93 -3.46 29.72
N LYS A 415 -5.93 -3.56 30.62
CA LYS A 415 -6.13 -3.43 32.07
C LYS A 415 -6.60 -2.02 32.48
N TYR A 416 -6.34 -0.99 31.68
CA TYR A 416 -6.66 0.40 31.99
C TYR A 416 -8.01 0.86 31.41
N VAL A 417 -8.55 0.16 30.40
CA VAL A 417 -9.82 0.53 29.75
C VAL A 417 -11.06 0.05 30.53
N GLY A 418 -10.87 -0.89 31.46
CA GLY A 418 -11.95 -1.42 32.31
C GLY A 418 -12.18 -0.65 33.61
N HIS A 419 -11.29 0.26 34.00
CA HIS A 419 -11.48 1.04 35.21
C HIS A 419 -12.17 2.36 34.84
N PRO A 420 -13.40 2.63 35.35
CA PRO A 420 -13.97 3.96 35.24
C PRO A 420 -12.93 4.93 35.80
N VAL A 421 -12.60 5.97 35.03
CA VAL A 421 -11.79 7.07 35.53
C VAL A 421 -12.46 7.49 36.84
N PRO A 422 -11.78 7.38 38.00
CA PRO A 422 -12.36 7.81 39.25
C PRO A 422 -12.74 9.26 39.05
N GLN A 423 -14.05 9.54 39.03
CA GLN A 423 -14.52 10.91 39.09
C GLN A 423 -13.91 11.45 40.38
N THR A 424 -12.97 12.37 40.25
CA THR A 424 -12.42 13.10 41.39
C THR A 424 -13.61 13.76 42.07
N GLU A 425 -14.01 13.21 43.22
CA GLU A 425 -15.13 13.70 44.04
C GLU A 425 -14.94 15.16 44.50
N ASP A 426 -13.76 15.72 44.31
CA ASP A 426 -13.42 17.10 44.66
C ASP A 426 -14.10 18.17 43.79
N GLU A 427 -14.73 17.83 42.65
CA GLU A 427 -15.47 18.81 41.84
C GLU A 427 -16.93 19.03 42.28
N MET A 428 -17.42 18.31 43.31
CA MET A 428 -18.79 18.46 43.82
C MET A 428 -18.91 19.34 45.09
N GLN A 429 -17.85 20.00 45.56
CA GLN A 429 -17.90 20.85 46.77
C GLN A 429 -17.74 22.37 46.57
N LEU A 430 -17.84 22.90 45.35
CA LEU A 430 -17.70 24.34 45.14
C LEU A 430 -18.87 25.01 44.40
N THR A 431 -20.09 24.96 44.97
CA THR A 431 -21.06 26.07 44.87
C THR A 431 -22.18 25.96 45.92
N THR A 432 -22.01 26.62 47.05
CA THR A 432 -23.12 27.24 47.79
C THR A 432 -22.70 28.66 48.15
N PRO A 433 -23.12 29.69 47.38
CA PRO A 433 -23.01 31.06 47.84
C PRO A 433 -24.09 31.30 48.90
N THR A 434 -23.64 31.50 50.14
CA THR A 434 -24.46 31.97 51.25
C THR A 434 -24.88 33.42 50.98
N ASN A 435 -26.18 33.68 51.08
CA ASN A 435 -26.75 35.03 51.06
C ASN A 435 -26.13 35.89 52.17
N ALA A 436 -25.37 36.92 51.80
CA ALA A 436 -25.03 38.03 52.67
C ALA A 436 -25.25 39.34 51.91
N SER A 437 -26.29 40.06 52.31
CA SER A 437 -26.54 41.45 51.99
C SER A 437 -25.47 42.34 52.62
N LEU A 438 -24.96 43.35 51.89
CA LEU A 438 -24.48 44.67 52.34
C LEU A 438 -23.84 45.47 51.17
N PRO A 439 -23.56 46.78 51.30
CA PRO A 439 -24.27 47.79 50.53
C PRO A 439 -23.46 48.43 49.39
N ASN A 440 -24.26 49.05 48.53
CA ASN A 440 -23.96 50.11 47.58
C ASN A 440 -22.76 51.00 47.97
N SER A 441 -21.67 50.92 47.20
CA SER A 441 -20.72 52.04 47.06
C SER A 441 -20.08 52.00 45.67
N GLY A 442 -20.23 53.10 44.94
CA GLY A 442 -19.77 53.24 43.57
C GLY A 442 -18.25 53.17 43.46
N ARG A 443 -17.78 52.50 42.40
CA ARG A 443 -16.39 52.61 41.96
C ARG A 443 -16.32 52.57 40.43
N ARG A 444 -15.77 53.68 39.91
CA ARG A 444 -15.41 53.93 38.50
C ARG A 444 -14.82 52.71 37.82
N THR A 445 -15.41 52.32 36.70
CA THR A 445 -14.75 51.55 35.65
C THR A 445 -13.68 52.44 35.00
N ARG A 446 -12.42 52.00 35.10
CA ARG A 446 -11.34 52.46 34.23
C ARG A 446 -11.11 51.30 33.26
N PHE A 447 -11.55 51.49 32.01
CA PHE A 447 -11.21 50.62 30.89
C PHE A 447 -9.68 50.59 30.78
N VAL A 448 -9.12 49.39 30.82
CA VAL A 448 -7.76 49.11 30.36
C VAL A 448 -7.97 48.26 29.13
N ASP A 449 -7.76 48.87 27.97
CA ASP A 449 -7.67 48.18 26.69
C ASP A 449 -6.49 47.21 26.78
N PHE A 450 -6.76 45.92 26.59
CA PHE A 450 -5.75 44.90 26.35
C PHE A 450 -5.57 44.83 24.84
N ASP A 451 -4.44 45.34 24.36
CA ASP A 451 -4.01 45.18 22.96
C ASP A 451 -3.67 43.71 22.72
N GLU A 452 -4.55 43.04 21.97
CA GLU A 452 -4.45 41.66 21.49
C GLU A 452 -3.71 41.64 20.14
N GLU A 453 -2.45 42.14 20.11
CA GLU A 453 -1.67 42.24 18.85
C GLU A 453 -0.38 41.40 18.78
N ASP A 454 0.02 40.66 19.83
CA ASP A 454 1.38 40.07 19.87
C ASP A 454 1.52 38.54 19.69
N GLU A 455 0.44 37.77 19.56
CA GLU A 455 0.55 36.31 19.31
C GLU A 455 0.47 35.90 17.82
N GLY A 456 -0.01 36.79 16.94
CA GLY A 456 -0.10 36.53 15.49
C GLY A 456 1.25 36.52 14.76
N GLN A 457 2.21 37.34 15.19
CA GLN A 457 3.50 37.49 14.49
C GLN A 457 4.48 36.34 14.75
N SER A 458 4.39 35.63 15.88
CA SER A 458 5.33 34.55 16.24
C SER A 458 5.15 33.29 15.37
N ILE A 459 3.90 32.97 15.00
CA ILE A 459 3.56 31.81 14.17
C ILE A 459 3.90 32.07 12.70
N GLU A 460 3.62 33.27 12.19
CA GLU A 460 3.93 33.66 10.81
C GLU A 460 5.46 33.73 10.56
N THR A 461 6.23 34.14 11.57
CA THR A 461 7.70 34.16 11.50
C THR A 461 8.30 32.75 11.50
N SER A 462 7.68 31.79 12.19
CA SER A 462 8.10 30.38 12.19
C SER A 462 7.77 29.68 10.86
N TYR A 463 6.61 29.98 10.25
CA TYR A 463 6.25 29.47 8.92
C TYR A 463 7.12 30.07 7.80
N ARG A 464 7.46 31.36 7.87
CA ARG A 464 8.44 31.97 6.94
C ARG A 464 9.84 31.39 7.09
N ARG A 465 10.28 31.05 8.31
CA ARG A 465 11.59 30.38 8.49
C ARG A 465 11.64 28.99 7.88
N MET A 466 10.58 28.19 8.04
CA MET A 466 10.55 26.83 7.47
C MET A 466 10.47 26.82 5.94
N SER A 467 9.70 27.73 5.34
CA SER A 467 9.63 27.87 3.88
C SER A 467 10.95 28.37 3.26
N HIS A 468 11.66 29.29 3.93
CA HIS A 468 12.98 29.73 3.47
C HIS A 468 14.04 28.61 3.54
N VAL A 469 14.06 27.80 4.60
CA VAL A 469 15.01 26.68 4.73
C VAL A 469 14.81 25.66 3.61
N SER A 470 13.56 25.29 3.31
CA SER A 470 13.23 24.36 2.23
C SER A 470 13.63 24.88 0.85
N ALA A 471 13.47 26.19 0.58
CA ALA A 471 13.89 26.80 -0.67
C ALA A 471 15.43 26.83 -0.84
N THR A 472 16.18 27.07 0.24
CA THR A 472 17.65 26.99 0.21
C THR A 472 18.18 25.58 0.01
N GLU A 473 17.55 24.56 0.62
CA GLU A 473 17.94 23.16 0.43
C GLU A 473 17.62 22.68 -1.00
N ALA A 474 16.49 23.09 -1.57
CA ALA A 474 16.14 22.81 -2.97
C ALA A 474 17.12 23.47 -3.95
N MET A 475 17.53 24.72 -3.72
CA MET A 475 18.57 25.37 -4.52
C MET A 475 19.95 24.71 -4.38
N GLN A 476 20.33 24.24 -3.18
CA GLN A 476 21.59 23.52 -3.00
C GLN A 476 21.59 22.17 -3.71
N ALA A 477 20.48 21.43 -3.67
CA ALA A 477 20.32 20.18 -4.40
C ALA A 477 20.39 20.40 -5.93
N GLN A 478 19.79 21.48 -6.44
CA GLN A 478 19.84 21.83 -7.86
C GLN A 478 21.26 22.23 -8.30
N ARG A 479 22.01 23.00 -7.50
CA ARG A 479 23.41 23.33 -7.81
C ARG A 479 24.32 22.10 -7.77
N LEU A 480 24.08 21.15 -6.87
CA LEU A 480 24.83 19.89 -6.83
C LEU A 480 24.55 19.04 -8.07
N ALA A 481 23.31 19.05 -8.57
CA ALA A 481 22.93 18.35 -9.80
C ALA A 481 23.48 19.02 -11.08
N GLU A 482 23.75 20.32 -11.06
CA GLU A 482 24.40 21.03 -12.17
C GLU A 482 25.94 20.92 -12.17
N THR A 483 26.53 20.46 -11.05
CA THR A 483 27.99 20.28 -10.91
C THR A 483 28.44 18.83 -11.18
N ILE A 484 27.50 17.89 -11.23
CA ILE A 484 27.68 16.48 -11.64
C ILE A 484 27.33 16.37 -13.12
#